data_AF-A0A1S0TEP0-F1
#
_entry.id   AF-A0A1S0TEP0-F1
#
_cell.length_a   1.000
_cell.length_b   1.000
_cell.length_c   1.000
_cell.angle_alpha   90.00
_cell.angle_beta   90.00
_cell.angle_gamma   90.00
#
_symmetry.space_group_name_H-M   'P 1'
#
loop_
_entity.id
_entity.type
_entity.pdbx_description
1 polymer ?
#
loop_
_entity_poly.entity_id
_entity_poly.type
_entity_poly.pdbx_seq_one_letter_code
_entity_poly.pdbx_strand_id
1 'polypeptide(L)'
;IWITLNIIGLFMEYCSKGLYTIKGIHEWRKMHINDRAFRRIIACFHIIPFVLGIYSNFYFLGGFEVGSMFVTRIWYEETLTLRFPAILLLTLAYFYAQVCIEIERKFSLVAVKNNNNKKI
;
A
#
# COMPACT_ATOMS: atom_id res chain seq x y z
N ILE A 1 -3.34 -20.42 -1.51
CA ILE A 1 -2.28 -19.40 -1.31
C ILE A 1 -2.61 -18.10 -2.04
N TRP A 2 -2.74 -18.10 -3.38
CA TRP A 2 -3.17 -16.91 -4.15
C TRP A 2 -4.47 -16.26 -3.62
N ILE A 3 -5.55 -17.05 -3.48
CA ILE A 3 -6.84 -16.56 -2.97
C ILE A 3 -6.66 -15.97 -1.56
N THR A 4 -5.96 -16.70 -0.69
CA THR A 4 -5.71 -16.28 0.70
C THR A 4 -4.93 -14.97 0.79
N LEU A 5 -3.86 -14.81 0.01
CA LEU A 5 -3.04 -13.59 -0.03
C LEU A 5 -3.84 -12.39 -0.52
N ASN A 6 -4.68 -12.57 -1.53
CA ASN A 6 -5.58 -11.50 -1.99
C ASN A 6 -6.64 -11.13 -0.96
N ILE A 7 -7.25 -12.11 -0.28
CA ILE A 7 -8.22 -11.85 0.78
C ILE A 7 -7.59 -11.04 1.91
N ILE A 8 -6.37 -11.39 2.33
CA ILE A 8 -5.64 -10.63 3.34
C ILE A 8 -5.36 -9.20 2.85
N GLY A 9 -4.93 -9.04 1.61
CA GLY A 9 -4.69 -7.72 1.00
C GLY A 9 -5.96 -6.85 0.98
N LEU A 10 -7.09 -7.42 0.56
CA LEU A 10 -8.40 -6.75 0.58
C LEU A 10 -8.82 -6.39 2.01
N PHE A 11 -8.63 -7.30 2.97
CA PHE A 11 -8.95 -7.03 4.36
C PHE A 11 -8.13 -5.86 4.91
N MET A 12 -6.84 -5.81 4.61
CA MET A 12 -5.99 -4.66 4.97
C MET A 12 -6.46 -3.35 4.34
N GLU A 13 -6.85 -3.37 3.06
CA GLU A 13 -7.35 -2.19 2.38
C GLU A 13 -8.66 -1.67 3.00
N TYR A 14 -9.63 -2.57 3.22
CA TYR A 14 -10.91 -2.21 3.83
C TYR A 14 -10.77 -1.80 5.30
N CYS A 15 -9.90 -2.48 6.08
CA CYS A 15 -9.58 -2.05 7.44
C CYS A 15 -9.00 -0.64 7.45
N SER A 16 -8.10 -0.33 6.51
CA SER A 16 -7.52 1.01 6.40
C SER A 16 -8.59 2.06 6.10
N LYS A 17 -9.46 1.83 5.11
CA LYS A 17 -10.59 2.73 4.79
C LYS A 17 -11.57 2.88 5.96
N GLY A 18 -11.85 1.79 6.67
CA GLY A 18 -12.69 1.78 7.86
C GLY A 18 -12.09 2.64 8.99
N LEU A 19 -10.80 2.48 9.28
CA LEU A 19 -10.10 3.29 10.28
C LEU A 19 -10.13 4.78 9.94
N TYR A 20 -10.02 5.16 8.66
CA TYR A 20 -10.13 6.56 8.23
C TYR A 20 -11.53 7.16 8.35
N THR A 21 -12.57 6.33 8.38
CA THR A 21 -13.96 6.79 8.52
C THR A 21 -14.29 7.17 9.97
N ILE A 22 -13.50 6.66 10.94
CA ILE A 22 -13.67 6.96 12.35
C ILE A 22 -13.21 8.40 12.63
N LYS A 23 -14.17 9.28 12.93
CA LYS A 23 -13.93 10.71 13.21
C LYS A 23 -12.89 10.94 14.31
N GLY A 24 -12.87 10.10 15.36
CA GLY A 24 -11.89 10.20 16.44
C GLY A 24 -10.44 10.00 15.99
N ILE A 25 -10.19 9.09 15.04
CA ILE A 25 -8.84 8.85 14.49
C ILE A 25 -8.43 10.03 13.60
N HIS A 26 -9.37 10.58 12.83
CA HIS A 26 -9.12 11.74 11.98
C HIS A 26 -8.82 13.02 12.78
N GLU A 27 -9.52 13.26 13.88
CA GLU A 27 -9.27 14.41 14.75
C GLU A 27 -7.98 14.24 15.56
N TRP A 28 -7.74 13.05 16.11
CA TRP A 28 -6.49 12.74 16.79
C TRP A 28 -5.27 12.94 15.88
N ARG A 29 -5.38 12.50 14.61
CA ARG A 29 -4.35 12.73 13.59
C ARG A 29 -4.12 14.22 13.37
N LYS A 30 -5.18 15.01 13.18
CA LYS A 30 -5.06 16.46 12.94
C LYS A 30 -4.38 17.20 14.09
N MET A 31 -4.59 16.75 15.33
CA MET A 31 -4.00 17.40 16.50
C MET A 31 -2.53 17.03 16.73
N HIS A 32 -2.12 15.80 16.38
CA HIS A 32 -0.79 15.28 16.76
C HIS A 32 0.20 15.11 15.60
N ILE A 33 -0.25 14.98 14.35
CA ILE A 33 0.62 14.64 13.23
C ILE A 33 0.41 15.60 12.05
N ASN A 34 1.51 16.22 11.60
CA ASN A 34 1.52 16.99 10.35
C ASN A 34 1.13 16.08 9.17
N ASP A 35 0.16 16.50 8.36
CA ASP A 35 -0.37 15.74 7.21
C ASP A 35 0.75 15.21 6.28
N ARG A 36 1.86 15.95 6.13
CA ARG A 36 3.01 15.50 5.34
C ARG A 36 3.73 14.30 5.97
N ALA A 37 3.95 14.30 7.29
CA ALA A 37 4.59 13.20 8.00
C ALA A 37 3.70 11.95 8.01
N PHE A 38 2.39 12.16 8.19
CA PHE A 38 1.41 11.08 8.16
C PHE A 38 1.41 10.32 6.82
N ARG A 39 1.45 11.04 5.68
CA ARG A 39 1.53 10.43 4.35
C ARG A 39 2.78 9.58 4.16
N ARG A 40 3.91 9.96 4.76
CA ARG A 40 5.14 9.16 4.72
C ARG A 40 4.99 7.83 5.45
N ILE A 41 4.36 7.88 6.63
CA ILE A 41 4.08 6.69 7.43
C ILE A 41 3.12 5.75 6.68
N ILE A 42 2.03 6.28 6.12
CA ILE A 42 1.08 5.47 5.33
C ILE A 42 1.77 4.82 4.13
N ALA A 43 2.62 5.56 3.42
CA ALA A 43 3.32 5.01 2.25
C ALA A 43 4.16 3.78 2.61
N CYS A 44 4.80 3.77 3.79
CA CYS A 44 5.50 2.58 4.29
C CYS A 44 4.54 1.41 4.51
N PHE A 45 3.37 1.65 5.10
CA PHE A 45 2.36 0.59 5.29
C PHE A 45 1.76 0.09 3.99
N HIS A 46 1.69 0.92 2.95
CA HIS A 46 1.16 0.55 1.63
C HIS A 46 2.05 -0.44 0.88
N ILE A 47 3.35 -0.49 1.21
CA ILE A 47 4.28 -1.47 0.63
C ILE A 47 3.88 -2.91 1.01
N ILE A 48 3.34 -3.11 2.21
CA ILE A 48 2.96 -4.44 2.71
C ILE A 48 1.90 -5.13 1.82
N PRO A 49 0.70 -4.55 1.62
CA PRO A 49 -0.31 -5.17 0.74
C PRO A 49 0.16 -5.23 -0.72
N PHE A 50 0.98 -4.28 -1.18
CA PHE A 50 1.57 -4.31 -2.51
C PHE A 50 2.46 -5.55 -2.73
N VAL A 51 3.36 -5.82 -1.79
CA VAL A 51 4.25 -7.00 -1.82
C VAL A 51 3.45 -8.29 -1.73
N LEU A 52 2.42 -8.34 -0.86
CA LEU A 52 1.51 -9.50 -0.79
C LEU A 52 0.79 -9.74 -2.13
N GLY A 53 0.36 -8.69 -2.81
CA GLY A 53 -0.24 -8.76 -4.14
C GLY A 53 0.72 -9.33 -5.19
N ILE A 54 1.98 -8.90 -5.19
CA ILE A 54 3.02 -9.44 -6.09
C ILE A 54 3.22 -10.94 -5.86
N TYR A 55 3.46 -11.36 -4.62
CA TYR A 55 3.64 -12.80 -4.33
C TYR A 55 2.40 -13.61 -4.69
N SER A 56 1.22 -13.05 -4.42
CA SER A 56 -0.03 -13.67 -4.83
C SER A 56 -0.06 -13.93 -6.34
N ASN A 57 0.35 -12.97 -7.16
CA ASN A 57 0.42 -13.12 -8.62
C ASN A 57 1.45 -14.17 -9.07
N PHE A 58 2.61 -14.28 -8.40
CA PHE A 58 3.56 -15.35 -8.72
C PHE A 58 2.96 -16.74 -8.46
N TYR A 59 2.25 -16.92 -7.34
CA TYR A 59 1.55 -18.17 -7.05
C TYR A 59 0.37 -18.45 -8.00
N PHE A 60 -0.26 -17.40 -8.55
CA PHE A 60 -1.34 -17.56 -9.52
C PHE A 60 -0.83 -18.00 -10.88
N LEU A 61 0.17 -17.31 -11.42
CA LEU A 61 0.66 -17.54 -12.78
C LEU A 61 1.55 -18.77 -12.89
N GLY A 62 2.36 -19.04 -11.86
CA GLY A 62 3.34 -20.13 -11.88
C GLY A 62 2.94 -21.36 -11.03
N GLY A 63 1.80 -21.30 -10.36
CA GLY A 63 1.42 -22.34 -9.39
C GLY A 63 2.31 -22.35 -8.15
N PHE A 64 2.21 -23.42 -7.35
CA PHE A 64 2.90 -23.51 -6.06
C PHE A 64 4.42 -23.58 -6.17
N GLU A 65 4.95 -24.41 -7.07
CA GLU A 65 6.40 -24.58 -7.23
C GLU A 65 7.08 -23.27 -7.62
N VAL A 66 6.66 -22.66 -8.73
CA VAL A 66 7.26 -21.42 -9.22
C VAL A 66 7.07 -20.28 -8.22
N GLY A 67 5.88 -20.14 -7.63
CA GLY A 67 5.62 -19.13 -6.60
C GLY A 67 6.54 -19.28 -5.39
N SER A 68 6.77 -20.52 -4.93
CA SER A 68 7.67 -20.81 -3.81
C SER A 68 9.13 -20.53 -4.14
N MET A 69 9.57 -20.74 -5.38
CA MET A 69 10.92 -20.39 -5.83
C MET A 69 11.13 -18.87 -5.80
N PHE A 70 10.16 -18.09 -6.25
CA PHE A 70 10.24 -16.63 -6.19
C PHE A 70 10.26 -16.11 -4.75
N VAL A 71 9.44 -16.67 -3.85
CA VAL A 71 9.50 -16.31 -2.43
C VAL A 71 10.86 -16.67 -1.83
N THR A 72 11.37 -17.87 -2.09
CA THR A 72 12.68 -18.30 -1.57
C THR A 72 13.79 -17.36 -2.05
N ARG A 73 13.83 -17.08 -3.35
CA ARG A 73 14.87 -16.24 -3.95
C ARG A 73 14.76 -14.77 -3.55
N ILE A 74 13.60 -14.17 -3.73
CA ILE A 74 13.43 -12.72 -3.53
C ILE A 74 13.27 -12.40 -2.04
N TRP A 75 12.46 -13.16 -1.31
CA TRP A 75 12.19 -12.88 0.10
C TRP A 75 13.32 -13.38 1.01
N TYR A 76 13.57 -14.68 1.03
CA TYR A 76 14.48 -15.28 2.00
C TYR A 76 15.95 -15.01 1.67
N GLU A 77 16.36 -15.19 0.42
CA GLU A 77 17.77 -15.06 0.03
C GLU A 77 18.21 -13.60 -0.16
N GLU A 78 17.32 -12.73 -0.68
CA GLU A 78 17.67 -11.35 -1.03
C GLU A 78 17.12 -10.32 -0.03
N THR A 79 15.82 -10.37 0.30
CA THR A 79 15.16 -9.36 1.15
C THR A 79 15.58 -9.47 2.60
N LEU A 80 15.55 -10.69 3.16
CA LEU A 80 15.87 -10.94 4.57
C LEU A 80 17.35 -10.75 4.89
N THR A 81 18.22 -10.94 3.90
CA THR A 81 19.66 -10.67 4.01
C THR A 81 20.02 -9.20 3.77
N LEU A 82 19.02 -8.32 3.56
CA LEU A 82 19.17 -6.88 3.32
C LEU A 82 20.19 -6.55 2.22
N ARG A 83 20.29 -7.42 1.21
CA ARG A 83 21.18 -7.17 0.07
C ARG A 83 20.71 -5.97 -0.71
N PHE A 84 21.62 -5.37 -1.48
CA PHE A 84 21.36 -4.17 -2.28
C PHE A 84 20.03 -4.21 -3.10
N PRO A 85 19.63 -5.34 -3.73
CA PRO A 85 18.35 -5.43 -4.43
C PRO A 85 17.12 -5.20 -3.54
N ALA A 86 17.16 -5.64 -2.28
CA ALA A 86 16.07 -5.45 -1.32
C ALA A 86 15.86 -3.98 -0.97
N ILE A 87 16.96 -3.27 -0.71
CA ILE A 87 16.94 -1.84 -0.41
C ILE A 87 16.39 -1.09 -1.64
N LEU A 88 16.86 -1.44 -2.84
CA LEU A 88 16.39 -0.84 -4.08
C LEU A 88 14.88 -1.04 -4.28
N LEU A 89 14.38 -2.28 -4.09
CA LEU A 89 12.97 -2.63 -4.24
C LEU A 89 12.09 -1.90 -3.21
N LEU A 90 12.51 -1.86 -1.95
CA LEU A 90 11.79 -1.13 -0.90
C LEU A 90 11.74 0.38 -1.18
N THR A 91 12.84 0.94 -1.69
CA THR A 91 12.91 2.37 -2.03
C THR A 91 12.01 2.71 -3.22
N LEU A 92 12.01 1.87 -4.26
CA LEU A 92 11.10 1.98 -5.41
C LEU A 92 9.63 1.84 -4.99
N ALA A 93 9.31 0.84 -4.17
CA ALA A 93 7.97 0.62 -3.65
C ALA A 93 7.49 1.82 -2.81
N TYR A 94 8.38 2.42 -2.01
CA TYR A 94 8.08 3.63 -1.26
C TYR A 94 7.76 4.82 -2.17
N PHE A 95 8.57 5.06 -3.22
CA PHE A 95 8.30 6.13 -4.17
C PHE A 95 7.00 5.91 -4.95
N TYR A 96 6.73 4.68 -5.38
CA TYR A 96 5.46 4.32 -6.00
C TYR A 96 4.27 4.63 -5.07
N ALA A 97 4.34 4.20 -3.81
CA ALA A 97 3.29 4.47 -2.83
C ALA A 97 3.08 5.98 -2.60
N GLN A 98 4.15 6.78 -2.53
CA GLN A 98 4.05 8.25 -2.43
C GLN A 98 3.30 8.86 -3.62
N VAL A 99 3.61 8.39 -4.84
CA VAL A 99 2.96 8.86 -6.06
C VAL A 99 1.48 8.48 -6.06
N CYS A 100 1.13 7.24 -5.73
CA CYS A 100 -0.27 6.80 -5.64
C CYS A 100 -1.09 7.66 -4.66
N ILE A 101 -0.56 7.90 -3.46
CA ILE A 101 -1.23 8.73 -2.44
C ILE A 101 -1.43 10.16 -2.96
N GLU A 102 -0.44 10.75 -3.63
CA GLU A 102 -0.53 12.11 -4.15
C GLU A 102 -1.52 12.21 -5.32
N ILE A 103 -1.59 11.19 -6.17
CA ILE A 103 -2.58 11.11 -7.25
C ILE A 103 -4.00 11.07 -6.66
N GLU A 104 -4.25 10.18 -5.70
CA GLU A 104 -5.57 10.06 -5.04
C GLU A 104 -5.98 11.37 -4.34
N ARG A 105 -5.02 12.07 -3.73
CA ARG A 105 -5.24 13.41 -3.16
C ARG A 105 -5.66 14.43 -4.22
N LYS A 106 -5.02 14.44 -5.39
CA LYS A 106 -5.40 15.34 -6.48
C LYS A 106 -6.79 15.01 -7.02
N PHE A 107 -7.12 13.73 -7.20
CA PHE A 107 -8.45 13.30 -7.64
C PHE A 107 -9.54 13.71 -6.64
N SER A 108 -9.32 13.51 -5.35
CA SER A 108 -10.29 13.91 -4.31
C SER A 108 -10.52 15.43 -4.28
N LEU A 109 -9.48 16.25 -4.46
CA LEU A 109 -9.63 17.70 -4.56
C LEU A 109 -10.44 18.13 -5.80
N VAL A 110 -10.19 17.50 -6.94
CA VAL A 110 -10.97 17.76 -8.17
C VAL A 110 -12.43 17.37 -7.99
N ALA A 111 -12.70 16.22 -7.35
CA ALA A 111 -14.07 15.77 -7.06
C ALA A 111 -14.82 16.77 -6.15
N VAL A 112 -14.16 17.30 -5.12
CA VAL A 112 -14.74 18.33 -4.23
C VAL A 112 -15.03 19.62 -5.01
N LYS A 113 -14.09 20.08 -5.85
CA LYS A 113 -14.27 21.28 -6.68
C LYS A 113 -15.46 21.11 -7.63
N ASN A 114 -15.57 19.97 -8.31
CA ASN A 114 -16.67 19.68 -9.22
C ASN A 114 -18.03 19.62 -8.49
N ASN A 115 -18.08 19.06 -7.29
CA ASN A 115 -19.30 19.03 -6.48
C ASN A 115 -19.73 20.43 -6.01
N ASN A 116 -18.78 21.31 -5.70
CA ASN A 116 -19.10 22.70 -5.33
C ASN A 116 -19.62 23.49 -6.53
N ASN A 117 -19.05 23.29 -7.72
CA ASN A 117 -19.51 23.95 -8.94
C ASN A 117 -20.91 23.50 -9.41
N LYS A 118 -21.36 22.29 -9.04
CA LYS A 118 -22.73 21.81 -9.34
C LYS A 118 -23.80 22.34 -8.40
N LYS A 119 -23.41 22.96 -7.28
CA LYS A 119 -24.34 23.52 -6.27
C LYS A 119 -24.63 25.01 -6.47
N ILE A 120 -23.96 25.65 -7.44
CA ILE A 120 -24.18 27.03 -7.90
C ILE A 120 -24.99 26.94 -9.19
#